data_AF-A0ABD5NII4-F1
#
_entry.id   AF-A0ABD5NII4-F1
#
_cell.length_a   1.000
_cell.length_b   1.000
_cell.length_c   1.000
_cell.angle_alpha   90.00
_cell.angle_beta   90.00
_cell.angle_gamma   90.00
#
_symmetry.space_group_name_H-M   'P 1'
#
loop_
_entity.id
_entity.type
_entity.pdbx_description
1 polymer ?
#
loop_
_entity_poly.entity_id
_entity_poly.type
_entity_poly.pdbx_seq_one_letter_code
_entity_poly.pdbx_strand_id
1 'polypeptide(L)'
;MNERERGGRRVVLWMYAGAVAVAGIFGYFLGVIVYGSGGPTGPLAEGPAPQYGTFGPVTFELTPLNLALFGVVMVGTMLGVALAAIVYVSNSERVAQ
;
A
#
# COMPACT_ATOMS: atom_id res chain seq x y z
N MET A 1 -1.26 -32.58 0.62
CA MET A 1 -1.21 -31.18 1.06
C MET A 1 -2.19 -31.01 2.21
N ASN A 2 -1.67 -30.94 3.45
CA ASN A 2 -2.48 -30.99 4.67
C ASN A 2 -3.34 -29.72 4.84
N GLU A 3 -4.56 -29.87 5.35
CA GLU A 3 -5.49 -28.76 5.59
C GLU A 3 -4.92 -27.68 6.51
N ARG A 4 -3.98 -28.04 7.40
CA ARG A 4 -3.23 -27.12 8.26
C ARG A 4 -2.33 -26.15 7.48
N GLU A 5 -1.66 -26.62 6.42
CA GLU A 5 -0.82 -25.78 5.53
C GLU A 5 -1.67 -24.81 4.70
N ARG A 6 -2.85 -25.27 4.23
CA ARG A 6 -3.81 -24.40 3.53
C ARG A 6 -4.38 -23.32 4.44
N GLY A 7 -4.61 -23.63 5.72
CA GLY A 7 -5.08 -22.67 6.73
C GLY A 7 -4.08 -21.53 6.96
N GLY A 8 -2.83 -21.85 7.26
CA GLY A 8 -1.78 -20.85 7.52
C GLY A 8 -1.57 -19.89 6.33
N ARG A 9 -1.45 -20.44 5.12
CA ARG A 9 -1.29 -19.61 3.91
C ARG A 9 -2.47 -18.67 3.68
N ARG A 10 -3.69 -19.13 3.93
CA ARG A 10 -4.90 -18.33 3.74
C ARG A 10 -4.98 -17.19 4.75
N VAL A 11 -4.59 -17.43 6.01
CA VAL A 11 -4.56 -16.39 7.05
C VAL A 11 -3.58 -15.28 6.68
N VAL A 12 -2.35 -15.63 6.25
CA VAL A 12 -1.34 -14.63 5.86
C VAL A 12 -1.83 -13.78 4.69
N LEU A 13 -2.47 -14.39 3.69
CA LEU A 13 -3.04 -13.65 2.55
C LEU A 13 -4.15 -12.69 2.98
N TRP A 14 -5.02 -13.08 3.93
CA TRP A 14 -6.04 -12.19 4.48
C TRP A 14 -5.44 -11.05 5.29
N MET A 15 -4.39 -11.29 6.07
CA MET A 15 -3.68 -10.24 6.81
C MET A 15 -3.01 -9.26 5.85
N TYR A 16 -2.38 -9.76 4.79
CA TYR A 16 -1.81 -8.93 3.72
C TYR A 16 -2.90 -8.07 3.05
N ALA A 17 -3.99 -8.68 2.59
CA ALA A 17 -5.08 -7.96 1.94
C ALA A 17 -5.71 -6.92 2.88
N GLY A 18 -5.89 -7.25 4.16
CA GLY A 18 -6.41 -6.33 5.17
C GLY A 18 -5.50 -5.13 5.38
N ALA A 19 -4.19 -5.34 5.53
CA ALA A 19 -3.22 -4.26 5.70
C ALA A 19 -3.20 -3.31 4.47
N VAL A 20 -3.22 -3.87 3.26
CA VAL A 20 -3.26 -3.10 2.01
C VAL A 20 -4.56 -2.31 1.88
N ALA A 21 -5.70 -2.92 2.22
CA ALA A 21 -7.00 -2.23 2.21
C ALA A 21 -7.03 -1.07 3.21
N VAL A 22 -6.53 -1.27 4.44
CA VAL A 22 -6.44 -0.22 5.46
C VAL A 22 -5.53 0.91 4.99
N ALA A 23 -4.40 0.61 4.36
CA ALA A 23 -3.51 1.63 3.79
C ALA A 23 -4.21 2.48 2.72
N GLY A 24 -4.99 1.85 1.84
CA GLY A 24 -5.78 2.56 0.83
C GLY A 24 -6.86 3.46 1.44
N ILE A 25 -7.61 2.93 2.42
CA ILE A 25 -8.62 3.69 3.16
C ILE A 25 -7.97 4.88 3.85
N PHE A 26 -6.85 4.67 4.53
CA PHE A 26 -6.12 5.73 5.22
C PHE A 26 -5.62 6.81 4.25
N GLY A 27 -5.03 6.42 3.12
CA GLY A 27 -4.62 7.34 2.07
C GLY A 27 -5.77 8.15 1.48
N TYR A 28 -6.93 7.52 1.29
CA TYR A 28 -8.15 8.20 0.87
C TYR A 28 -8.60 9.25 1.89
N PHE A 29 -8.68 8.89 3.17
CA PHE A 29 -9.09 9.81 4.23
C PHE A 29 -8.10 10.97 4.41
N LEU A 30 -6.80 10.71 4.34
CA LEU A 30 -5.79 11.77 4.30
C LEU A 30 -6.05 12.72 3.14
N GLY A 31 -6.34 12.18 1.96
CA GLY A 31 -6.65 13.01 0.81
C GLY A 31 -7.92 13.84 0.98
N VAL A 32 -8.99 13.26 1.53
CA VAL A 32 -10.23 14.01 1.80
C VAL A 32 -10.00 15.11 2.84
N ILE A 33 -9.23 14.84 3.90
CA ILE A 33 -8.99 15.82 4.97
C ILE A 33 -8.07 16.95 4.49
N VAL A 34 -7.00 16.61 3.77
CA VAL A 34 -5.97 17.58 3.35
C VAL A 34 -6.38 18.32 2.08
N TYR A 35 -6.88 17.58 1.08
CA TYR A 35 -7.16 18.08 -0.26
C TYR A 35 -8.65 18.36 -0.53
N GLY A 36 -9.56 17.75 0.25
CA GLY A 36 -11.00 18.00 0.13
C GLY A 36 -11.59 17.67 -1.24
N SER A 37 -12.67 18.36 -1.60
CA SER A 37 -13.32 18.28 -2.93
C SER A 37 -12.68 19.22 -3.97
N GLY A 38 -11.72 20.06 -3.56
CA GLY A 38 -11.08 21.08 -4.39
C GLY A 38 -9.91 20.58 -5.24
N GLY A 39 -9.54 19.30 -5.13
CA GLY A 39 -8.38 18.75 -5.82
C GLY A 39 -7.06 19.20 -5.17
N PRO A 40 -5.97 19.36 -5.93
CA PRO A 40 -4.62 19.60 -5.38
C PRO A 40 -4.45 20.95 -4.63
N THR A 41 -5.48 21.79 -4.53
CA THR A 41 -5.54 23.04 -3.77
C THR A 41 -6.51 22.94 -2.59
N GLY A 42 -6.27 21.97 -1.72
CA GLY A 42 -7.14 21.70 -0.59
C GLY A 42 -7.13 22.74 0.53
N PRO A 43 -8.06 22.61 1.49
CA PRO A 43 -8.17 23.52 2.63
C PRO A 43 -6.94 23.50 3.54
N LEU A 44 -6.15 22.41 3.54
CA LEU A 44 -4.90 22.29 4.29
C LEU A 44 -3.67 22.26 3.36
N ALA A 45 -3.84 22.51 2.07
CA ALA A 45 -2.72 22.62 1.15
C ALA A 45 -1.98 23.95 1.36
N GLU A 46 -0.66 23.90 1.30
CA GLU A 46 0.23 25.06 1.41
C GLU A 46 0.08 25.95 0.16
N GLY A 47 -0.94 26.82 0.19
CA GLY A 47 -1.16 27.86 -0.79
C GLY A 47 -2.12 27.50 -1.94
N PRO A 48 -2.41 28.47 -2.82
CA PRO A 48 -3.37 28.32 -3.93
C PRO A 48 -2.84 27.51 -5.11
N ALA A 49 -1.60 27.01 -5.03
CA ALA A 49 -0.98 26.24 -6.11
C ALA A 49 -1.30 24.75 -5.98
N PRO A 50 -1.58 24.05 -7.09
CA PRO A 50 -1.82 22.62 -7.07
C PRO A 50 -0.57 21.88 -6.57
N GLN A 51 -0.74 21.07 -5.52
CA GLN A 51 0.31 20.21 -5.00
C GLN A 51 0.42 18.90 -5.80
N TYR A 52 1.66 18.54 -6.12
CA TYR A 52 1.99 17.29 -6.82
C TYR A 52 2.90 16.43 -5.95
N GLY A 53 2.64 15.13 -5.98
CA GLY A 53 3.52 14.10 -5.44
C GLY A 53 4.44 13.58 -6.54
N THR A 54 5.67 13.24 -6.16
CA THR A 54 6.64 12.60 -7.04
C THR A 54 7.10 11.27 -6.46
N PHE A 55 7.04 10.22 -7.27
CA PHE A 55 7.64 8.93 -6.96
C PHE A 55 8.53 8.48 -8.12
N GLY A 56 9.84 8.65 -7.94
CA GLY A 56 10.81 8.43 -9.01
C GLY A 56 10.50 9.33 -10.22
N PRO A 57 10.43 8.79 -11.45
CA PRO A 57 10.13 9.57 -12.66
C PRO A 57 8.63 9.92 -12.83
N VAL A 58 7.75 9.45 -11.93
CA VAL A 58 6.30 9.65 -12.04
C VAL A 58 5.86 10.80 -11.14
N THR A 59 5.28 11.83 -11.74
CA THR A 59 4.57 12.93 -11.07
C THR A 59 3.07 12.67 -11.11
N PHE A 60 2.37 12.90 -10.01
CA PHE A 60 0.91 12.78 -9.94
C PHE A 60 0.30 13.86 -9.06
N GLU A 61 -0.94 14.21 -9.34
CA GLU A 61 -1.70 15.15 -8.51
C GLU A 61 -2.04 14.53 -7.15
N LEU A 62 -1.91 15.31 -6.08
CA LEU A 62 -2.28 14.89 -4.74
C LEU A 62 -3.80 14.96 -4.57
N THR A 63 -4.50 13.95 -5.08
CA THR A 63 -5.95 13.77 -4.93
C THR A 63 -6.27 12.60 -3.98
N PRO A 64 -7.47 12.55 -3.39
CA PRO A 64 -7.85 11.44 -2.51
C PRO A 64 -7.73 10.07 -3.16
N LEU A 65 -8.10 9.96 -4.44
CA LEU A 65 -7.98 8.71 -5.18
C LEU A 65 -6.52 8.34 -5.44
N ASN A 66 -5.69 9.31 -5.86
CA ASN A 66 -4.27 9.06 -6.13
C ASN A 66 -3.51 8.69 -4.85
N LEU A 67 -3.83 9.32 -3.72
CA LEU A 67 -3.25 8.98 -2.41
C LEU A 67 -3.68 7.60 -1.92
N ALA A 68 -4.94 7.23 -2.12
CA ALA A 68 -5.42 5.88 -1.81
C ALA A 68 -4.67 4.82 -2.64
N LEU A 69 -4.58 5.03 -3.96
CA LEU A 69 -3.86 4.13 -4.86
C LEU A 69 -2.37 4.07 -4.53
N PHE A 70 -1.76 5.22 -4.24
CA PHE A 70 -0.37 5.29 -3.82
C PHE A 70 -0.14 4.49 -2.53
N GLY A 71 -1.00 4.65 -1.52
CA GLY A 71 -0.93 3.86 -0.28
C GLY A 71 -1.04 2.36 -0.53
N VAL A 72 -2.02 1.94 -1.32
CA VAL A 72 -2.23 0.52 -1.71
C VAL A 72 -1.00 -0.04 -2.42
N VAL A 73 -0.48 0.67 -3.42
CA VAL A 73 0.67 0.22 -4.22
C VAL A 73 1.92 0.18 -3.37
N MET A 74 2.21 1.22 -2.59
CA MET A 74 3.45 1.29 -1.81
C MET A 74 3.46 0.28 -0.67
N VAL A 75 2.39 0.21 0.12
CA VAL A 75 2.28 -0.75 1.23
C VAL A 75 2.20 -2.18 0.71
N GLY A 76 1.41 -2.42 -0.34
CA GLY A 76 1.32 -3.74 -0.98
C GLY A 76 2.66 -4.20 -1.53
N THR A 77 3.41 -3.32 -2.21
CA THR A 77 4.74 -3.65 -2.73
C THR A 77 5.73 -3.94 -1.59
N MET A 78 5.79 -3.09 -0.56
CA MET A 78 6.66 -3.30 0.60
C MET A 78 6.40 -4.63 1.31
N LEU A 79 5.12 -4.89 1.65
CA LEU A 79 4.73 -6.13 2.30
C LEU A 79 4.93 -7.34 1.38
N GLY A 80 4.67 -7.19 0.08
CA GLY A 80 4.87 -8.22 -0.92
C GLY A 80 6.35 -8.61 -1.05
N VAL A 81 7.24 -7.62 -1.08
CA VAL A 81 8.70 -7.85 -1.06
C VAL A 81 9.14 -8.54 0.22
N ALA A 82 8.65 -8.09 1.38
CA ALA A 82 8.95 -8.72 2.66
C ALA A 82 8.49 -10.19 2.71
N LEU A 83 7.27 -10.47 2.26
CA LEU A 83 6.74 -11.84 2.16
C LEU A 83 7.54 -12.69 1.17
N ALA A 84 7.91 -12.14 0.01
CA ALA A 84 8.72 -12.82 -0.98
C ALA A 84 10.11 -13.19 -0.42
N ALA A 85 10.73 -12.29 0.35
CA ALA A 85 12.01 -12.54 1.03
C ALA A 85 11.88 -13.69 2.05
N ILE A 86 10.82 -13.69 2.86
CA ILE A 86 10.55 -14.77 3.83
C ILE A 86 10.39 -16.11 3.11
N VAL A 87 9.63 -16.15 2.01
CA VAL A 87 9.44 -17.37 1.22
C VAL A 87 10.76 -17.85 0.60
N TYR A 88 11.56 -16.93 0.08
CA TYR A 88 12.87 -17.24 -0.50
C TYR A 88 13.80 -17.89 0.53
N VAL A 89 13.95 -17.28 1.71
CA VAL A 89 14.77 -17.83 2.80
C VAL A 89 14.22 -19.19 3.26
N SER A 90 12.92 -19.30 3.48
CA SER A 90 12.27 -20.55 3.93
C SER A 90 12.46 -21.71 2.96
N ASN A 91 12.47 -21.44 1.66
CA ASN A 91 12.75 -22.47 0.65
C ASN A 91 14.23 -22.83 0.60
N SER A 92 15.13 -21.87 0.78
CA SER A 92 16.58 -22.13 0.78
C SER A 92 17.00 -23.06 1.92
N GLU A 93 16.42 -22.89 3.12
CA GLU A 93 16.71 -23.74 4.28
C GLU A 93 16.20 -25.18 4.11
N ARG A 94 15.07 -25.37 3.40
CA ARG A 94 14.51 -26.69 3.09
C ARG A 94 15.37 -27.52 2.13
N VAL A 95 16.25 -26.90 1.34
CA VAL A 95 17.12 -27.59 0.37
C VAL A 95 18.47 -27.97 1.01
N ALA A 96 18.84 -27.35 2.12
CA ALA A 96 20.06 -27.64 2.87
C ALA A 96 19.93 -28.82 3.87
N GLN A 97 18.71 -29.34 4.03
CA GLN A 97 18.38 -30.54 4.84
C GLN A 97 18.06 -31.71 3.92
#